data_AF-A0A7S2FC25-F1
#
_entry.id   AF-A0A7S2FC25-F1
#
_cell.length_a   1.000
_cell.length_b   1.000
_cell.length_c   1.000
_cell.angle_alpha   90.00
_cell.angle_beta   90.00
_cell.angle_gamma   90.00
#
_symmetry.space_group_name_H-M   'P 1'
#
loop_
_entity.id
_entity.type
_entity.pdbx_description
1 polymer ?
#
loop_
_entity_poly.entity_id
_entity_poly.type
_entity_poly.pdbx_seq_one_letter_code
_entity_poly.pdbx_strand_id
1 'polypeptide(L)'
;HSFIDEEHKEMKTISFSESKTKKLLGSNQEDWVTYNMTNFSRIYPDGTRVNSSNYDPSPSWSTGSQLVALNYQTHDTPMQLNSGKFLDNGGCGYILKPTFLRSREK
;
A
#
# COMPACT_ATOMS: atom_id res chain seq x y z
N HIS A 1 -8.98 -24.90 -32.00
CA HIS A 1 -8.56 -25.14 -30.61
C HIS A 1 -7.68 -23.97 -30.22
N SER A 2 -8.27 -22.88 -29.74
CA SER A 2 -7.50 -21.65 -29.52
C SER A 2 -8.16 -20.78 -28.45
N PHE A 3 -8.21 -21.26 -27.20
CA PHE A 3 -8.62 -20.39 -26.10
C PHE A 3 -7.86 -20.77 -24.83
N ILE A 4 -7.19 -19.74 -24.29
CA ILE A 4 -6.61 -19.61 -22.94
C ILE A 4 -5.21 -20.23 -22.77
N ASP A 5 -4.22 -19.60 -23.39
CA ASP A 5 -2.95 -19.32 -22.71
C ASP A 5 -3.03 -17.90 -22.13
N GLU A 6 -3.83 -17.70 -21.07
CA GLU A 6 -3.58 -16.59 -20.15
C GLU A 6 -2.64 -17.13 -19.07
N GLU A 7 -1.35 -16.89 -19.30
CA GLU A 7 -0.27 -17.10 -18.35
C GLU A 7 -0.70 -16.62 -16.95
N HIS A 8 -0.90 -17.56 -16.02
CA HIS A 8 -1.23 -17.26 -14.62
C HIS A 8 -0.07 -16.48 -13.98
N LYS A 9 -0.07 -15.15 -14.14
CA LYS A 9 0.93 -14.28 -13.52
C LYS A 9 0.78 -14.37 -12.01
N GLU A 10 1.71 -15.06 -11.39
CA GLU A 10 1.75 -15.24 -9.94
C GLU A 10 1.78 -13.87 -9.24
N MET A 11 0.81 -13.64 -8.37
CA MET A 11 0.74 -12.44 -7.54
C MET A 11 1.87 -12.46 -6.52
N LYS A 12 2.68 -11.40 -6.47
CA LYS A 12 3.81 -11.29 -5.54
C LYS A 12 3.49 -10.37 -4.37
N THR A 13 4.08 -10.67 -3.22
CA THR A 13 4.13 -9.76 -2.08
C THR A 13 5.57 -9.31 -1.87
N ILE A 14 5.83 -8.01 -1.97
CA ILE A 14 7.19 -7.46 -1.80
C ILE A 14 7.18 -6.39 -0.69
N SER A 15 8.22 -6.40 0.14
CA SER A 15 8.42 -5.39 1.19
C SER A 15 9.34 -4.27 0.74
N PHE A 16 8.99 -3.03 1.11
CA PHE A 16 9.72 -1.81 0.79
C PHE A 16 9.81 -0.93 2.04
N SER A 17 10.95 -0.26 2.24
CA SER A 17 11.05 0.74 3.30
C SER A 17 10.29 2.02 2.91
N GLU A 18 9.88 2.83 3.89
CA GLU A 18 9.21 4.10 3.62
C GLU A 18 10.07 5.02 2.73
N SER A 19 11.41 5.07 2.94
CA SER A 19 12.31 5.88 2.11
C SER A 19 12.36 5.40 0.67
N LYS A 20 12.41 4.07 0.44
CA LYS A 20 12.39 3.51 -0.90
C LYS A 20 11.06 3.81 -1.60
N THR A 21 9.96 3.66 -0.86
CA THR A 21 8.61 3.94 -1.37
C THR A 21 8.48 5.42 -1.74
N LYS A 22 8.89 6.34 -0.86
CA LYS A 22 8.87 7.78 -1.12
C LYS A 22 9.62 8.16 -2.40
N LYS A 23 10.78 7.53 -2.66
CA LYS A 23 11.53 7.72 -3.91
C LYS A 23 10.75 7.21 -5.12
N LEU A 24 10.19 6.00 -5.05
CA LEU A 24 9.38 5.41 -6.13
C LEU A 24 8.14 6.27 -6.45
N LEU A 25 7.48 6.82 -5.44
CA LEU A 25 6.34 7.73 -5.65
C LEU A 25 6.77 9.04 -6.33
N GLY A 26 8.00 9.50 -6.12
CA GLY A 26 8.51 10.73 -6.75
C GLY A 26 8.97 10.55 -8.21
N SER A 27 9.34 9.33 -8.63
CA SER A 27 9.93 9.09 -9.96
C SER A 27 9.11 8.16 -10.87
N ASN A 28 8.34 7.23 -10.30
CA ASN A 28 7.70 6.11 -11.00
C ASN A 28 6.28 5.84 -10.46
N GLN A 29 5.51 6.89 -10.16
CA GLN A 29 4.20 6.76 -9.51
C GLN A 29 3.20 5.92 -10.33
N GLU A 30 3.15 6.11 -11.65
CA GLU A 30 2.21 5.38 -12.52
C GLU A 30 2.51 3.87 -12.58
N ASP A 31 3.79 3.51 -12.71
CA ASP A 31 4.24 2.12 -12.64
C ASP A 31 3.92 1.51 -11.29
N TRP A 32 4.09 2.28 -10.21
CA TRP A 32 3.78 1.83 -8.85
C TRP A 32 2.30 1.56 -8.64
N VAL A 33 1.42 2.44 -9.13
CA VAL A 33 -0.04 2.24 -9.11
C VAL A 33 -0.39 0.97 -9.90
N THR A 34 0.15 0.83 -11.10
CA THR A 34 -0.08 -0.34 -11.97
C THR A 34 0.41 -1.64 -11.31
N TYR A 35 1.57 -1.61 -10.65
CA TYR A 35 2.11 -2.75 -9.91
C TYR A 35 1.17 -3.19 -8.78
N ASN A 36 0.64 -2.22 -8.00
CA ASN A 36 -0.25 -2.47 -6.88
C ASN A 36 -1.69 -2.88 -7.28
N MET A 37 -2.04 -2.86 -8.57
CA MET A 37 -3.30 -3.44 -9.04
C MET A 37 -3.28 -4.97 -9.01
N THR A 38 -2.12 -5.59 -9.24
CA THR A 38 -2.00 -7.05 -9.37
C THR A 38 -1.03 -7.70 -8.38
N ASN A 39 -0.36 -6.91 -7.53
CA ASN A 39 0.59 -7.38 -6.52
C ASN A 39 0.34 -6.69 -5.18
N PHE A 40 0.86 -7.28 -4.10
CA PHE A 40 0.86 -6.70 -2.77
C PHE A 40 2.18 -5.99 -2.45
N SER A 41 2.08 -4.75 -1.97
CA SER A 41 3.23 -4.00 -1.43
C SER A 41 3.08 -3.84 0.07
N ARG A 42 4.11 -4.30 0.81
CA ARG A 42 4.27 -4.03 2.24
C ARG A 42 5.24 -2.89 2.45
N ILE A 43 4.76 -1.78 3.01
CA ILE A 43 5.57 -0.62 3.37
C ILE A 43 5.85 -0.68 4.85
N TYR A 44 7.10 -0.51 5.27
CA TYR A 44 7.48 -0.55 6.67
C TYR A 44 8.34 0.66 7.06
N PRO A 45 8.31 1.08 8.34
CA PRO A 45 9.09 2.22 8.82
C PRO A 45 10.59 2.00 8.62
N ASP A 46 11.34 3.05 8.30
CA ASP A 46 12.81 2.93 8.19
C ASP A 46 13.43 2.61 9.55
N GLY A 47 14.51 1.83 9.55
CA GLY A 47 15.26 1.48 10.78
C GLY A 47 15.88 2.69 11.50
N THR A 48 15.98 3.85 10.83
CA THR A 48 16.41 5.11 11.44
C THR A 48 15.39 5.67 12.44
N ARG A 49 14.14 5.18 12.43
CA ARG A 49 13.08 5.54 13.40
C ARG A 49 13.26 4.79 14.72
N VAL A 50 14.41 5.02 15.37
CA VAL A 50 14.79 4.39 16.65
C VAL A 50 13.82 4.69 17.80
N ASN A 51 13.07 5.78 17.71
CA ASN A 51 12.04 6.16 18.68
C ASN A 51 10.66 5.55 18.38
N SER A 52 10.55 4.61 17.43
CA SER A 52 9.29 4.01 16.98
C SER A 52 8.25 5.01 16.44
N SER A 53 8.66 6.21 16.01
CA SER A 53 7.74 7.14 15.31
C SER A 53 7.19 6.52 14.03
N ASN A 54 6.04 7.01 13.57
CA ASN A 54 5.43 6.60 12.31
C ASN A 54 5.65 7.62 11.17
N TYR A 55 5.60 7.14 9.94
CA TYR A 55 5.50 7.96 8.73
C TYR A 55 4.04 8.20 8.35
N ASP A 56 3.76 9.21 7.54
CA ASP A 56 2.42 9.43 7.00
C ASP A 56 2.04 8.31 6.01
N PRO A 57 1.00 7.50 6.31
CA PRO A 57 0.58 6.39 5.46
C PRO A 57 -0.20 6.82 4.21
N SER A 58 -0.70 8.06 4.18
CA SER A 58 -1.64 8.55 3.16
C SER A 58 -1.11 8.45 1.73
N PRO A 59 0.15 8.84 1.42
CA PRO A 59 0.69 8.72 0.07
C PRO A 59 0.75 7.28 -0.45
N SER A 60 1.07 6.32 0.42
CA SER A 60 1.12 4.89 0.06
C SER A 60 -0.28 4.33 -0.23
N TRP A 61 -1.29 4.70 0.56
CA TRP A 61 -2.67 4.31 0.28
C TRP A 61 -3.22 4.92 -1.02
N SER A 62 -2.96 6.21 -1.23
CA SER A 62 -3.41 6.94 -2.43
C SER A 62 -2.81 6.40 -3.72
N THR A 63 -1.72 5.64 -3.62
CA THR A 63 -1.04 5.00 -4.75
C THR A 63 -1.19 3.47 -4.76
N GLY A 64 -2.11 2.95 -3.95
CA GLY A 64 -2.61 1.58 -4.04
C GLY A 64 -1.88 0.54 -3.17
N SER A 65 -0.87 0.93 -2.40
CA SER A 65 -0.21 0.01 -1.46
C SER A 65 -1.17 -0.45 -0.35
N GLN A 66 -1.21 -1.76 -0.10
CA GLN A 66 -2.21 -2.38 0.75
C GLN A 66 -1.72 -2.58 2.19
N LEU A 67 -0.44 -2.96 2.36
CA LEU A 67 0.12 -3.35 3.66
C LEU A 67 1.04 -2.23 4.19
N VAL A 68 0.47 -1.11 4.61
CA VAL A 68 1.21 0.05 5.13
C VAL A 68 1.40 -0.12 6.65
N ALA A 69 2.53 -0.70 7.04
CA ALA A 69 2.82 -1.06 8.41
C ALA A 69 3.24 0.15 9.24
N LEU A 70 2.66 0.28 10.43
CA LEU A 70 2.94 1.31 11.43
C LEU A 70 3.25 0.64 12.78
N ASN A 71 3.95 1.37 13.65
CA ASN A 71 4.24 1.02 15.03
C ASN A 71 3.01 1.28 15.91
N TYR A 72 2.24 0.24 16.21
CA TYR A 72 0.99 0.32 17.02
C TYR A 72 1.21 0.82 18.44
N GLN A 73 2.40 0.61 19.01
CA GLN A 73 2.78 1.08 20.34
C GLN A 73 2.90 2.62 20.42
N THR A 74 2.97 3.31 19.28
CA THR A 74 3.13 4.77 19.21
C THR A 74 1.81 5.42 18.79
N HIS A 75 1.20 6.21 19.68
CA HIS A 75 -0.09 6.87 19.44
C HIS A 75 0.09 8.27 18.82
N ASP A 76 0.78 8.33 17.68
CA ASP A 76 1.02 9.57 16.92
C ASP A 76 -0.07 9.82 15.85
N THR A 77 0.01 10.97 15.17
CA THR A 77 -0.97 11.36 14.14
C THR A 77 -1.14 10.30 13.04
N PRO A 78 -0.07 9.68 12.48
CA PRO A 78 -0.23 8.56 11.54
C PRO A 78 -1.05 7.39 12.08
N MET A 79 -0.88 7.02 13.36
CA MET A 79 -1.66 5.95 13.96
C MET A 79 -3.14 6.35 14.09
N GLN A 80 -3.43 7.61 14.43
CA GLN A 80 -4.80 8.12 14.46
C GLN A 80 -5.46 8.06 13.07
N LEU A 81 -4.72 8.40 12.01
CA LEU A 81 -5.20 8.26 10.62
C LEU A 81 -5.49 6.79 10.27
N ASN A 82 -4.61 5.87 10.67
CA ASN A 82 -4.83 4.44 10.48
C ASN A 82 -6.08 3.95 11.21
N SER A 83 -6.25 4.30 12.49
CA SER A 83 -7.46 3.98 13.25
C SER A 83 -8.71 4.53 12.58
N GLY A 84 -8.72 5.82 12.21
CA GLY A 84 -9.87 6.45 11.55
C GLY A 84 -10.22 5.80 10.22
N LYS A 85 -9.22 5.52 9.37
CA LYS A 85 -9.41 4.85 8.08
C LYS A 85 -10.04 3.47 8.25
N PHE A 86 -9.53 2.64 9.16
CA PHE A 86 -9.96 1.25 9.32
C PHE A 86 -11.21 1.05 10.18
N LEU A 87 -11.88 2.12 10.62
CA LEU A 87 -13.27 2.03 11.10
C LEU A 87 -14.26 1.71 9.97
N ASP A 88 -13.91 2.05 8.73
CA ASP A 88 -14.70 1.70 7.55
C ASP A 88 -14.86 0.18 7.42
N ASN A 89 -15.88 -0.24 6.67
CA ASN A 89 -16.21 -1.64 6.43
C ASN A 89 -16.34 -2.46 7.74
N GLY A 90 -16.94 -1.84 8.76
CA GLY A 90 -17.23 -2.47 10.04
C GLY A 90 -15.99 -2.80 10.88
N GLY A 91 -14.87 -2.13 10.66
CA GLY A 91 -13.67 -2.36 11.48
C GLY A 91 -12.90 -3.63 11.12
N CYS A 92 -13.20 -4.29 9.99
CA CYS A 92 -12.65 -5.61 9.69
C CYS A 92 -11.18 -5.60 9.22
N GLY A 93 -10.58 -4.42 9.06
CA GLY A 93 -9.20 -4.26 8.59
C GLY A 93 -9.02 -4.31 7.06
N TYR A 94 -10.11 -4.50 6.30
CA TYR A 94 -10.09 -4.50 4.83
C TYR A 94 -11.00 -3.42 4.28
N ILE A 95 -10.44 -2.55 3.43
CA ILE A 95 -11.18 -1.49 2.74
C ILE A 95 -10.93 -1.65 1.24
N LEU A 96 -12.01 -1.67 0.47
CA LEU A 96 -11.92 -1.78 -0.98
C LEU A 96 -11.27 -0.50 -1.55
N LYS A 97 -10.18 -0.67 -2.33
CA LYS A 97 -9.55 0.46 -3.03
C LYS A 97 -10.55 1.14 -3.99
N PRO A 98 -10.45 2.45 -4.24
CA PRO A 98 -11.19 3.12 -5.31
C PRO A 98 -11.02 2.43 -6.67
N THR A 99 -12.01 2.54 -7.56
CA THR A 99 -12.03 1.83 -8.85
C THR A 99 -10.81 2.16 -9.73
N PHE A 100 -10.34 3.41 -9.72
CA PHE A 100 -9.14 3.83 -10.47
C PHE A 100 -7.82 3.22 -9.97
N LEU A 101 -7.81 2.59 -8.79
CA LEU A 101 -6.65 1.82 -8.25
C LEU A 101 -6.85 0.30 -8.37
N ARG A 102 -7.89 -0.14 -9.09
CA ARG A 102 -8.26 -1.56 -9.27
C ARG A 102 -8.43 -1.95 -10.73
N SER A 103 -8.95 -1.07 -11.58
CA SER A 103 -9.18 -1.32 -13.00
C SER A 103 -8.14 -0.60 -13.87
N ARG A 104 -7.79 -1.21 -15.00
CA ARG A 104 -7.01 -0.57 -16.08
C ARG A 104 -7.89 0.13 -17.12
N GLU A 105 -9.20 0.09 -16.95
CA GLU A 105 -10.14 0.71 -17.90
C GLU A 105 -10.08 2.24 -17.80
N LYS A 106 -9.94 2.87 -18.97
CA LYS A 106 -10.10 4.31 -19.20
C LYS A 106 -11.58 4.66 -19.31
#